data_AF-A0A7Y8WUZ0-F1
#
_entry.id   AF-A0A7Y8WUZ0-F1
#
_cell.length_a   1.000
_cell.length_b   1.000
_cell.length_c   1.000
_cell.angle_alpha   90.00
_cell.angle_beta   90.00
_cell.angle_gamma   90.00
#
_symmetry.space_group_name_H-M   'P 1'
#
loop_
_entity.id
_entity.type
_entity.pdbx_description
1 polymer ?
#
loop_
_entity_poly.entity_id
_entity_poly.type
_entity_poly.pdbx_seq_one_letter_code
_entity_poly.pdbx_strand_id
1 'polypeptide(L)' 'MADIELTDELIRLQQASDEAWAAVREAPSGEGWELWRERAAEVQTAVTEYAKAIDQPRNAVEAALKKRVRHAEPEA' A
#
# COMPACT_ATOMS: atom_id res chain seq x y z
N MET A 1 -11.63 -13.93 9.38
CA MET A 1 -11.81 -12.79 8.46
C MET A 1 -11.73 -13.37 7.07
N ALA A 2 -12.68 -13.08 6.18
CA ALA A 2 -12.58 -13.52 4.80
C ALA A 2 -11.28 -12.96 4.18
N ASP A 3 -10.60 -13.74 3.36
CA ASP A 3 -9.42 -13.25 2.66
C ASP A 3 -9.88 -12.21 1.63
N ILE A 4 -9.44 -10.97 1.78
CA ILE A 4 -9.79 -9.90 0.84
C ILE A 4 -8.94 -10.13 -0.39
N GLU A 5 -9.59 -10.41 -1.52
CA GLU A 5 -8.90 -10.46 -2.80
C GLU A 5 -8.33 -9.06 -3.09
N LEU A 6 -7.01 -8.98 -3.28
CA LEU A 6 -6.32 -7.72 -3.57
C LEU A 6 -5.97 -7.67 -5.05
N THR A 7 -6.14 -6.50 -5.66
CA THR A 7 -5.75 -6.30 -7.05
C THR A 7 -4.23 -6.08 -7.17
N ASP A 8 -3.66 -6.48 -8.30
CA ASP A 8 -2.24 -6.22 -8.61
C ASP A 8 -1.91 -4.72 -8.60
N GLU A 9 -2.88 -3.87 -8.95
CA GLU A 9 -2.74 -2.41 -8.88
C GLU A 9 -2.52 -1.94 -7.44
N LEU A 10 -3.35 -2.39 -6.49
CA LEU A 10 -3.17 -2.04 -5.08
C LEU A 10 -1.81 -2.51 -4.54
N ILE A 11 -1.38 -3.71 -4.92
CA ILE A 11 -0.09 -4.27 -4.55
C ILE A 11 1.05 -3.39 -5.10
N ARG A 12 1.01 -3.03 -6.39
CA ARG A 12 2.01 -2.16 -7.02
C ARG A 12 2.09 -0.79 -6.39
N LEU A 13 0.95 -0.15 -6.12
CA LEU A 13 0.91 1.17 -5.47
C LEU A 13 1.51 1.10 -4.06
N GLN A 14 1.18 0.06 -3.27
CA GLN A 14 1.72 -0.08 -1.92
C GLN A 14 3.22 -0.38 -1.94
N GLN A 15 3.72 -1.15 -2.90
CA GLN A 15 5.15 -1.37 -3.10
C GLN A 15 5.89 -0.06 -3.43
N ALA A 16 5.36 0.74 -4.36
CA ALA A 16 5.94 2.04 -4.70
C ALA A 16 5.96 3.02 -3.51
N SER A 17 4.92 3.01 -2.68
CA SER A 17 4.89 3.79 -1.44
C SER A 17 5.92 3.32 -0.41
N ASP A 18 6.12 2.00 -0.26
CA ASP A 18 7.10 1.43 0.66
C ASP A 18 8.54 1.67 0.16
N GLU A 19 8.78 1.63 -1.15
CA GLU A 19 10.08 1.97 -1.77
C GLU A 19 10.42 3.45 -1.57
N ALA A 20 9.47 4.35 -1.83
CA ALA A 20 9.67 5.78 -1.59
C ALA A 20 9.94 6.06 -0.09
N TRP A 21 9.28 5.32 0.81
CA TRP A 21 9.55 5.41 2.24
C TRP A 21 10.95 4.92 2.61
N ALA A 22 11.40 3.80 2.01
CA ALA A 22 12.76 3.29 2.21
C ALA A 22 13.81 4.32 1.75
N ALA A 23 13.61 4.96 0.60
CA ALA A 23 14.48 6.03 0.12
C ALA A 23 14.55 7.22 1.08
N VAL A 24 13.41 7.66 1.64
CA VAL A 24 13.36 8.71 2.68
C VAL A 24 14.12 8.30 3.94
N ARG A 25 14.03 7.03 4.35
CA ARG A 25 14.73 6.51 5.53
C ARG A 25 16.24 6.44 5.32
N GLU A 26 16.69 6.13 4.12
CA GLU A 26 18.11 6.04 3.78
C GLU A 26 18.74 7.43 3.60
N ALA A 27 18.07 8.32 2.86
CA ALA A 27 18.56 9.64 2.52
C ALA A 27 17.42 10.68 2.54
N PRO A 28 17.11 11.26 3.71
CA PRO A 28 16.00 12.20 3.83
C PRO A 28 16.28 13.50 3.05
N SER A 29 15.43 13.79 2.07
CA SER A 29 15.48 15.00 1.23
C SER A 29 14.08 15.57 1.04
N GLY A 30 13.98 16.86 0.69
CA GLY A 30 12.68 17.49 0.40
C GLY A 30 11.92 16.75 -0.70
N GLU A 31 12.61 16.46 -1.81
CA GLU A 31 12.08 15.70 -2.95
C GLU A 31 11.67 14.27 -2.56
N GLY A 32 12.48 13.57 -1.76
CA GLY A 32 12.15 12.23 -1.28
C GLY A 32 10.87 12.22 -0.42
N TRP A 33 10.73 13.21 0.46
CA TRP A 33 9.52 13.39 1.27
C TRP A 33 8.29 13.74 0.43
N GLU A 34 8.44 14.55 -0.62
CA GLU A 34 7.35 14.86 -1.57
C GLU A 34 6.91 13.64 -2.34
N LEU A 35 7.86 12.88 -2.91
CA LEU A 35 7.59 11.64 -3.63
C LEU A 35 6.88 10.62 -2.73
N TRP A 36 7.35 10.43 -1.49
CA TRP A 36 6.69 9.51 -0.57
C TRP A 36 5.25 9.94 -0.25
N ARG A 37 5.00 11.23 -0.03
CA ARG A 37 3.64 11.75 0.22
C ARG A 37 2.71 11.52 -0.98
N GLU A 38 3.21 11.74 -2.21
CA GLU A 38 2.47 11.45 -3.44
C GLU A 38 2.06 9.98 -3.51
N ARG A 39 3.04 9.06 -3.37
CA ARG A 39 2.78 7.61 -3.42
C ARG A 39 1.86 7.13 -2.28
N ALA A 40 2.02 7.69 -1.09
CA ALA A 40 1.14 7.38 0.04
C ALA A 40 -0.31 7.83 -0.23
N ALA A 41 -0.50 9.00 -0.86
CA ALA A 41 -1.82 9.50 -1.22
C ALA A 41 -2.49 8.66 -2.32
N GLU A 42 -1.73 8.22 -3.32
CA GLU A 42 -2.20 7.30 -4.37
C GLU A 42 -2.74 6.00 -3.76
N VAL A 43 -1.96 5.36 -2.87
CA VAL A 43 -2.38 4.14 -2.16
C VAL A 43 -3.65 4.35 -1.35
N GLN A 44 -3.72 5.42 -0.55
CA GLN A 44 -4.88 5.70 0.30
C GLN A 44 -6.15 5.95 -0.52
N THR A 45 -6.02 6.62 -1.66
CA THR A 45 -7.12 6.85 -2.60
C THR A 45 -7.59 5.52 -3.18
N ALA A 46 -6.68 4.73 -3.75
CA ALA A 46 -7.01 3.44 -4.36
C ALA A 46 -7.62 2.45 -3.37
N VAL A 47 -7.08 2.35 -2.15
CA VAL A 47 -7.65 1.51 -1.07
C VAL A 47 -9.06 1.96 -0.71
N THR A 48 -9.30 3.27 -0.65
CA THR A 48 -10.64 3.81 -0.33
C THR A 48 -11.65 3.51 -1.43
N GLU A 49 -11.27 3.66 -2.70
CA GLU A 49 -12.13 3.35 -3.84
C GLU A 49 -12.42 1.86 -3.93
N TYR A 50 -11.39 1.03 -3.78
CA TYR A 50 -11.55 -0.42 -3.81
C TYR A 50 -12.43 -0.93 -2.67
N ALA A 51 -12.19 -0.47 -1.44
CA ALA A 51 -12.99 -0.84 -0.28
C ALA A 51 -14.49 -0.55 -0.49
N LYS A 52 -14.82 0.60 -1.10
CA LYS A 52 -16.20 0.92 -1.49
C LYS A 52 -16.74 -0.02 -2.57
N ALA A 53 -15.94 -0.36 -3.57
CA ALA A 53 -16.34 -1.21 -4.68
C ALA A 53 -16.70 -2.64 -4.24
N ILE A 54 -15.99 -3.17 -3.23
CA ILE A 54 -16.21 -4.54 -2.71
C ILE A 54 -17.06 -4.57 -1.42
N ASP A 55 -17.62 -3.42 -1.01
CA ASP A 55 -18.38 -3.24 0.22
C ASP A 55 -17.66 -3.78 1.49
N GLN A 56 -16.36 -3.49 1.60
CA GLN A 56 -15.54 -3.87 2.74
C GLN A 56 -15.05 -2.65 3.53
N PRO A 57 -14.77 -2.79 4.84
CA PRO A 57 -14.13 -1.74 5.62
C PRO A 57 -12.74 -1.38 5.08
N ARG A 58 -12.45 -0.09 4.89
CA ARG A 58 -11.15 0.41 4.40
C ARG A 58 -9.96 -0.13 5.20
N ASN A 59 -10.09 -0.17 6.52
CA ASN A 59 -9.04 -0.67 7.42
C ASN A 59 -8.76 -2.17 7.23
N ALA A 60 -9.77 -2.96 6.86
CA ALA A 60 -9.59 -4.38 6.56
C ALA A 60 -8.80 -4.58 5.26
N VAL A 61 -9.14 -3.82 4.21
CA VAL A 61 -8.41 -3.81 2.93
C VAL A 61 -6.96 -3.36 3.14
N GLU A 62 -6.74 -2.27 3.89
CA GLU A 62 -5.39 -1.77 4.19
C GLU A 62 -4.55 -2.79 4.96
N ALA A 63 -5.15 -3.48 5.94
CA ALA A 63 -4.47 -4.53 6.70
C ALA A 63 -4.09 -5.72 5.81
N ALA A 64 -5.00 -6.18 4.96
CA ALA A 64 -4.73 -7.25 4.00
C ALA A 64 -3.61 -6.84 3.03
N LEU A 65 -3.65 -5.61 2.51
CA LEU A 65 -2.65 -5.09 1.58
C LEU A 65 -1.26 -5.01 2.20
N LYS A 66 -1.15 -4.46 3.41
CA LYS A 66 0.13 -4.41 4.14
C LYS A 66 0.65 -5.80 4.47
N LYS A 67 -0.23 -6.74 4.86
CA LYS A 67 0.16 -8.15 5.08
C LYS A 67 0.74 -8.75 3.80
N ARG A 68 0.04 -8.59 2.67
CA ARG A 68 0.45 -9.15 1.37
C ARG A 68 1.78 -8.57 0.85
N VAL A 69 2.04 -7.29 1.08
CA VAL A 69 3.24 -6.61 0.58
C VAL A 69 4.44 -6.76 1.50
N ARG A 70 4.25 -6.66 2.82
CA ARG A 70 5.36 -6.61 3.81
C ARG A 70 5.65 -7.94 4.49
N HIS A 71 4.69 -8.86 4.41
CA HIS A 71 4.75 -10.16 5.07
C HIS A 71 4.28 -11.27 4.13
N ALA A 72 4.61 -11.16 2.83
CA ALA A 72 4.44 -12.28 1.91
C ALA A 72 5.11 -13.50 2.54
N GLU A 73 4.35 -14.57 2.76
CA GLU A 73 4.91 -15.82 3.27
C GLU A 73 6.02 -16.25 2.30
N PRO A 74 7.21 -16.63 2.77
CA PRO A 74 8.19 -17.24 1.90
C PRO A 74 7.53 -18.45 1.23
N GLU A 75 7.50 -18.48 -0.10
CA GLU A 75 7.13 -19.69 -0.82
C GLU A 75 8.02 -20.83 -0.30
N ALA A 76 7.39 -21.83 0.31
CA ALA A 76 8.05 -23.00 0.89
C ALA A 76 8.43 -24.01 -0.19
#